data_AF-A0A7C6NRW3-F1
#
_entry.id   AF-A0A7C6NRW3-F1
#
_cell.length_a   1.000
_cell.length_b   1.000
_cell.length_c   1.000
_cell.angle_alpha   90.00
_cell.angle_beta   90.00
_cell.angle_gamma   90.00
#
_symmetry.space_group_name_H-M   'P 1'
#
loop_
_entity.id
_entity.type
_entity.pdbx_description
1 polymer ?
#
loop_
_entity_poly.entity_id
_entity_poly.type
_entity_poly.pdbx_seq_one_letter_code
_entity_poly.pdbx_strand_id
1 'polypeptide(L)'
;MSKPLFSKPSAREGETKRPVNHWARLAGFIFLLMALAGFLRVFGLLSLNPVLIAFETSKWVQVYLLVAGFLYGAVNLFAFFCIATVWDKRHIVAWVSALMSIAFYWLERTLFWAPDQRGKAWQFMLALHLAWLIILTLFTRLDIKNKKLAKEDSNLP
;
A
#
# COMPACT_ATOMS: atom_id res chain seq x y z
N MET A 1 -47.98 -29.52 -19.91
CA MET A 1 -46.84 -28.71 -20.43
C MET A 1 -46.04 -28.17 -19.26
N SER A 2 -44.96 -28.86 -18.90
CA SER A 2 -44.07 -28.53 -17.78
C SER A 2 -43.04 -27.47 -18.22
N LYS A 3 -42.98 -26.33 -17.51
CA LYS A 3 -41.92 -25.34 -17.70
C LYS A 3 -40.57 -25.93 -17.26
N PRO A 4 -39.46 -25.70 -17.99
CA PRO A 4 -38.15 -26.16 -17.56
C PRO A 4 -37.68 -25.40 -16.31
N LEU A 5 -37.20 -26.14 -15.32
CA LEU A 5 -36.82 -25.68 -13.97
C LEU A 5 -35.41 -25.07 -13.88
N PHE A 6 -34.75 -24.86 -15.02
CA PHE A 6 -33.42 -24.29 -15.09
C PHE A 6 -33.43 -23.05 -15.97
N SER A 7 -33.83 -21.91 -15.37
CA SER A 7 -33.33 -20.63 -15.84
C SER A 7 -31.82 -20.64 -15.61
N LYS A 8 -31.03 -20.59 -16.69
CA LYS A 8 -29.60 -20.28 -16.60
C LYS A 8 -29.45 -19.09 -15.64
N PRO A 9 -28.49 -19.11 -14.69
CA PRO A 9 -28.22 -17.91 -13.92
C PRO A 9 -27.93 -16.84 -14.95
N SER A 10 -28.75 -15.78 -14.96
CA SER A 10 -28.54 -14.62 -15.81
C SER A 10 -27.10 -14.22 -15.60
N ALA A 11 -26.27 -14.41 -16.62
CA ALA A 11 -24.98 -13.77 -16.68
C ALA A 11 -25.25 -12.32 -16.27
N ARG A 12 -24.51 -11.80 -15.30
CA ARG A 12 -24.55 -10.37 -14.96
C ARG A 12 -24.09 -9.61 -16.21
N GLU A 13 -25.00 -9.41 -17.15
CA GLU A 13 -24.91 -8.47 -18.25
C GLU A 13 -24.78 -7.09 -17.59
N GLY A 14 -23.54 -6.62 -17.55
CA GLY A 14 -23.19 -5.39 -16.83
C GLY A 14 -21.85 -5.43 -16.10
N GLU A 15 -21.14 -6.57 -16.02
CA GLU A 15 -19.71 -6.52 -15.69
C GLU A 15 -18.95 -5.99 -16.90
N THR A 16 -18.98 -4.65 -17.07
CA THR A 16 -18.01 -3.92 -17.88
C THR A 16 -16.63 -4.40 -17.41
N LYS A 17 -15.99 -5.29 -18.17
CA LYS A 17 -14.65 -5.78 -17.86
C LYS A 17 -13.72 -4.57 -17.89
N ARG A 18 -13.49 -3.95 -16.73
CA ARG A 18 -12.55 -2.84 -16.64
C ARG A 18 -11.21 -3.35 -17.16
N PRO A 19 -10.54 -2.62 -18.06
CA PRO A 19 -9.29 -3.06 -18.64
C PRO A 19 -8.28 -3.35 -17.53
N VAL A 20 -7.53 -4.45 -17.68
CA VAL A 20 -6.57 -4.92 -16.68
C VAL A 20 -5.52 -3.83 -16.44
N ASN A 21 -5.55 -3.24 -15.24
CA ASN A 21 -4.58 -2.21 -14.88
C ASN A 21 -3.36 -2.86 -14.20
N HIS A 22 -2.34 -3.19 -14.98
CA HIS A 22 -1.09 -3.75 -14.48
C HIS A 22 -0.39 -2.84 -13.44
N TRP A 23 -0.52 -1.51 -13.59
CA TRP A 23 0.03 -0.55 -12.64
C TRP A 23 -0.71 -0.55 -11.30
N ALA A 24 -2.02 -0.81 -11.29
CA ALA A 24 -2.76 -1.00 -10.05
C ALA A 24 -2.32 -2.28 -9.32
N ARG A 25 -2.03 -3.37 -10.06
CA ARG A 25 -1.50 -4.62 -9.49
C ARG A 25 -0.10 -4.41 -8.91
N LEU A 26 0.77 -3.71 -9.63
CA LEU A 26 2.12 -3.37 -9.17
C LEU A 26 2.07 -2.48 -7.92
N ALA A 27 1.24 -1.43 -7.93
CA ALA A 27 1.07 -0.56 -6.78
C ALA A 27 0.54 -1.34 -5.57
N GLY A 28 -0.51 -2.16 -5.77
CA GLY A 28 -1.04 -3.03 -4.72
C GLY A 28 0.04 -3.98 -4.16
N PHE A 29 0.83 -4.60 -5.03
CA PHE A 29 1.92 -5.48 -4.61
C PHE A 29 2.96 -4.75 -3.75
N ILE A 30 3.35 -3.53 -4.14
CA ILE A 30 4.28 -2.71 -3.34
C ILE A 30 3.69 -2.37 -1.97
N PHE A 31 2.41 -1.97 -1.90
CA PHE A 31 1.75 -1.75 -0.61
C PHE A 31 1.70 -3.01 0.25
N LEU A 32 1.51 -4.18 -0.35
CA LEU A 32 1.54 -5.46 0.37
C LEU A 32 2.95 -5.75 0.94
N LEU A 33 4.00 -5.51 0.15
CA LEU A 33 5.39 -5.64 0.62
C LEU A 33 5.70 -4.66 1.75
N MET A 34 5.24 -3.41 1.66
CA MET A 34 5.40 -2.40 2.71
C MET A 34 4.64 -2.81 3.97
N ALA A 35 3.42 -3.33 3.84
CA ALA A 35 2.65 -3.86 4.96
C ALA A 35 3.41 -4.99 5.67
N LEU A 36 3.91 -5.95 4.89
CA LEU A 36 4.71 -7.06 5.40
C LEU A 36 5.97 -6.57 6.12
N ALA A 37 6.68 -5.58 5.56
CA ALA A 37 7.85 -4.98 6.20
C ALA A 37 7.51 -4.36 7.56
N GLY A 38 6.38 -3.64 7.66
CA GLY A 38 5.88 -3.08 8.92
C GLY A 38 5.61 -4.16 9.98
N PHE A 39 4.93 -5.24 9.61
CA PHE A 39 4.64 -6.34 10.54
C PHE A 39 5.86 -7.18 10.90
N LEU A 40 6.77 -7.44 9.95
CA LEU A 40 8.04 -8.12 10.23
C LEU A 40 8.89 -7.35 11.23
N ARG A 41 8.84 -6.03 11.19
CA ARG A 41 9.51 -5.18 12.17
C ARG A 41 8.94 -5.34 13.57
N VAL A 42 7.61 -5.36 13.70
CA VAL A 42 6.91 -5.63 14.96
C VAL A 42 7.31 -7.02 15.48
N PHE A 43 7.24 -8.03 14.62
CA PHE A 43 7.60 -9.40 14.95
C PHE A 43 9.06 -9.54 15.38
N GLY A 44 9.99 -8.88 14.67
CA GLY A 44 11.41 -8.86 15.02
C GLY A 44 11.65 -8.25 16.40
N LEU A 45 10.98 -7.13 16.71
CA LEU A 45 11.09 -6.49 18.02
C LEU A 45 10.57 -7.39 19.15
N LEU A 46 9.44 -8.06 18.93
CA LEU A 46 8.85 -8.99 19.91
C LEU A 46 9.72 -10.25 20.11
N SER A 47 10.31 -10.77 19.03
CA SER A 47 11.11 -12.00 19.05
C SER A 47 12.54 -11.80 19.58
N LEU A 48 13.10 -10.60 19.44
CA LEU A 48 14.47 -10.27 19.86
C LEU A 48 14.53 -9.61 21.26
N ASN A 49 13.43 -9.65 22.02
CA ASN A 49 13.30 -9.01 23.33
C ASN A 49 14.52 -9.16 24.27
N PRO A 50 15.14 -10.34 24.46
CA PRO A 50 16.31 -10.45 25.34
C PRO A 50 17.56 -9.73 24.82
N VAL A 51 17.72 -9.60 23.50
CA VAL A 51 18.87 -8.89 22.89
C VAL A 51 18.68 -7.37 22.99
N LEU A 52 17.46 -6.86 22.84
CA LEU A 52 17.16 -5.42 22.95
C LEU A 52 17.24 -4.90 24.37
N ILE A 53 16.95 -5.73 25.37
CA ILE A 53 17.19 -5.44 26.79
C ILE A 53 18.69 -5.28 27.06
N ALA A 54 19.56 -6.02 26.35
CA ALA A 54 21.01 -5.93 26.49
C ALA A 54 21.61 -4.66 25.84
N PHE A 55 20.91 -4.00 24.91
CA PHE A 55 21.37 -2.79 24.22
C PHE A 55 20.93 -1.48 24.91
N GLU A 56 20.49 -1.52 26.17
CA GLU A 56 20.05 -0.36 26.97
C GLU A 56 19.10 0.61 26.25
N THR A 57 18.36 0.11 25.25
CA THR A 57 17.50 0.98 24.44
C THR A 57 16.32 1.39 25.30
N SER A 58 16.13 2.70 25.50
CA SER A 58 15.05 3.25 26.34
C SER A 58 13.72 2.57 26.01
N LYS A 59 13.00 2.13 27.05
CA LYS A 59 11.68 1.47 26.93
C LYS A 59 10.71 2.26 26.05
N TRP A 60 10.79 3.60 26.10
CA TRP A 60 10.01 4.50 25.25
C TRP A 60 10.28 4.31 23.76
N VAL A 61 11.55 4.16 23.36
CA VAL A 61 11.93 3.93 21.97
C VAL A 61 11.37 2.60 21.50
N GLN A 62 11.46 1.54 22.30
CA GLN A 62 10.91 0.24 21.94
C GLN A 62 9.40 0.29 21.69
N VAL A 63 8.64 0.93 22.60
CA VAL A 63 7.19 1.12 22.43
C VAL A 63 6.88 1.93 21.17
N TYR A 64 7.64 3.01 20.92
CA TYR A 64 7.50 3.81 19.70
C TYR A 64 7.71 2.96 18.44
N LEU A 65 8.81 2.19 18.35
CA LEU A 65 9.13 1.39 17.16
C LEU A 65 8.08 0.29 16.91
N LEU A 66 7.48 -0.26 17.97
CA LEU A 66 6.40 -1.22 17.90
C LEU A 66 5.13 -0.58 17.29
N VAL A 67 4.70 0.55 17.86
CA VAL A 67 3.50 1.27 17.41
C VAL A 67 3.69 1.79 15.98
N ALA A 68 4.84 2.38 15.68
CA ALA A 68 5.18 2.86 14.34
C ALA A 68 5.19 1.73 13.32
N GLY A 69 5.81 0.59 13.62
CA GLY A 69 5.83 -0.58 12.75
C GLY A 69 4.42 -1.14 12.49
N PHE A 70 3.59 -1.22 13.53
CA PHE A 70 2.22 -1.69 13.42
C PHE A 70 1.34 -0.74 12.59
N LEU A 71 1.40 0.57 12.88
CA LEU A 71 0.65 1.58 12.12
C LEU A 71 1.07 1.61 10.66
N TYR A 72 2.38 1.54 10.39
CA TYR A 72 2.92 1.45 9.04
C TYR A 72 2.38 0.20 8.31
N GLY A 73 2.41 -0.96 8.98
CA GLY A 73 1.86 -2.20 8.46
C GLY A 73 0.37 -2.09 8.13
N ALA A 74 -0.43 -1.61 9.08
CA ALA A 74 -1.88 -1.49 8.97
C ALA A 74 -2.32 -0.51 7.88
N VAL A 75 -1.68 0.66 7.78
CA VAL A 75 -1.98 1.65 6.74
C VAL A 75 -1.71 1.08 5.35
N ASN A 76 -0.54 0.47 5.15
CA ASN A 76 -0.17 -0.06 3.84
C ASN A 76 -1.05 -1.27 3.47
N LEU A 77 -1.45 -2.08 4.45
CA LEU A 77 -2.40 -3.17 4.24
C LEU A 77 -3.80 -2.64 3.87
N PHE A 78 -4.27 -1.59 4.54
CA PHE A 78 -5.52 -0.92 4.21
C PHE A 78 -5.48 -0.36 2.77
N ALA A 79 -4.38 0.29 2.39
CA ALA A 79 -4.18 0.79 1.03
C ALA A 79 -4.21 -0.33 -0.02
N PHE A 80 -3.58 -1.48 0.27
CA PHE A 80 -3.65 -2.66 -0.57
C PHE A 80 -5.10 -3.12 -0.79
N PHE A 81 -5.89 -3.26 0.28
CA PHE A 81 -7.29 -3.64 0.17
C PHE A 81 -8.11 -2.63 -0.64
N CYS A 82 -7.93 -1.32 -0.41
CA CYS A 82 -8.61 -0.29 -1.19
C CYS A 82 -8.28 -0.32 -2.69
N ILE A 83 -7.03 -0.67 -3.05
CA ILE A 83 -6.63 -0.83 -4.45
C ILE A 83 -7.27 -2.08 -5.04
N ALA A 84 -7.32 -3.17 -4.27
CA ALA A 84 -7.92 -4.44 -4.68
C ALA A 84 -9.45 -4.34 -4.86
N THR A 85 -10.15 -3.53 -4.07
CA THR A 85 -11.63 -3.46 -4.07
C THR A 85 -12.26 -2.55 -5.14
N VAL A 86 -11.54 -2.18 -6.21
CA VAL A 86 -12.04 -1.31 -7.32
C VAL A 86 -12.68 0.00 -6.84
N TRP A 87 -12.36 0.45 -5.62
CA TRP A 87 -13.00 1.59 -4.98
C TRP A 87 -12.72 2.90 -5.74
N ASP A 88 -13.70 3.79 -5.81
CA ASP A 88 -13.61 5.00 -6.63
C ASP A 88 -12.52 5.98 -6.17
N LYS A 89 -12.18 5.98 -4.88
CA LYS A 89 -11.15 6.86 -4.29
C LYS A 89 -9.83 6.15 -4.04
N ARG A 90 -9.61 4.96 -4.63
CA ARG A 90 -8.38 4.16 -4.40
C ARG A 90 -7.07 4.89 -4.69
N HIS A 91 -7.05 5.80 -5.67
CA HIS A 91 -5.85 6.60 -5.95
C HIS A 91 -5.54 7.59 -4.83
N ILE A 92 -6.56 8.21 -4.22
CA ILE A 92 -6.37 9.13 -3.08
C ILE A 92 -5.77 8.37 -1.90
N VAL A 93 -6.33 7.20 -1.57
CA VAL A 93 -5.82 6.35 -0.48
C VAL A 93 -4.37 5.94 -0.73
N ALA A 94 -4.05 5.56 -1.98
CA ALA A 94 -2.69 5.20 -2.36
C ALA A 94 -1.71 6.37 -2.15
N TRP A 95 -2.08 7.58 -2.60
CA TRP A 95 -1.25 8.78 -2.39
C TRP A 95 -1.04 9.10 -0.91
N VAL A 96 -2.11 9.13 -0.11
CA VAL A 96 -2.03 9.41 1.32
C VAL A 96 -1.14 8.39 2.03
N SER A 97 -1.34 7.10 1.75
CA SER A 97 -0.59 6.00 2.39
C SER A 97 0.89 6.02 2.00
N ALA A 98 1.19 6.31 0.73
CA ALA A 98 2.55 6.42 0.25
C ALA A 98 3.28 7.62 0.85
N LEU A 99 2.68 8.81 0.81
CA LEU A 99 3.29 10.02 1.37
C LEU A 99 3.52 9.89 2.86
N MET A 100 2.55 9.34 3.60
CA MET A 100 2.70 9.08 5.02
C MET A 100 3.84 8.08 5.31
N SER A 101 3.95 7.01 4.50
CA SER A 101 5.03 6.03 4.63
C SER A 101 6.41 6.64 4.36
N ILE A 102 6.52 7.50 3.35
CA ILE A 102 7.74 8.25 3.02
C ILE A 102 8.12 9.17 4.18
N ALA A 103 7.15 9.94 4.68
CA ALA A 103 7.35 10.87 5.79
C ALA A 103 7.82 10.14 7.05
N PHE A 104 7.17 9.02 7.40
CA PHE A 104 7.58 8.20 8.53
C PHE A 104 9.02 7.69 8.38
N TYR A 105 9.40 7.19 7.21
CA TYR A 105 10.77 6.74 6.97
C TYR A 105 11.80 7.86 7.22
N TRP A 106 11.56 9.06 6.69
CA TRP A 106 12.52 10.17 6.84
C TRP A 106 12.55 10.74 8.27
N LEU A 107 11.39 10.83 8.93
CA LEU A 107 11.32 11.20 10.35
C LEU A 107 12.08 10.20 11.22
N GLU A 108 11.86 8.91 10.98
CA GLU A 108 12.49 7.87 11.78
C GLU A 108 13.99 7.82 11.59
N ARG A 109 14.43 8.00 10.33
CA ARG A 109 15.84 8.08 9.97
C ARG A 109 16.54 9.29 10.60
N THR A 110 15.89 10.44 10.69
CA THR A 110 16.50 11.66 11.24
C THR A 110 16.54 11.66 12.76
N LEU A 111 15.51 11.12 13.41
CA LEU A 111 15.36 11.16 14.87
C LEU A 111 15.95 9.94 15.59
N PHE A 112 15.72 8.74 15.08
CA PHE A 112 15.94 7.50 15.84
C PHE A 112 17.10 6.63 15.33
N TRP A 113 17.61 6.85 14.12
CA TRP A 113 18.77 6.10 13.64
C TRP A 113 20.06 6.57 14.31
N ALA A 114 21.02 5.67 14.49
CA ALA A 114 22.33 6.00 15.03
C ALA A 114 23.12 6.92 14.05
N PRO A 115 23.95 7.87 14.53
CA PRO A 115 24.63 8.86 13.68
C PRO A 115 25.44 8.26 12.53
N ASP A 116 26.05 7.11 12.74
CA ASP A 116 26.83 6.34 11.76
C ASP A 116 25.97 5.67 10.67
N GLN A 117 24.68 5.45 10.95
CA GLN A 117 23.70 4.89 10.01
C GLN A 117 22.91 5.96 9.25
N ARG A 118 22.77 7.17 9.81
CA ARG A 118 22.00 8.29 9.21
C ARG A 118 22.49 8.69 7.82
N GLY A 119 23.81 8.71 7.61
CA GLY A 119 24.42 9.14 6.34
C GLY A 119 24.50 8.08 5.24
N LYS A 120 24.34 6.78 5.58
CA LYS A 120 24.63 5.69 4.63
C LYS A 120 23.44 5.40 3.71
N ALA A 121 23.67 5.36 2.40
CA ALA A 121 22.68 4.96 1.38
C ALA A 121 21.39 5.81 1.32
N TRP A 122 21.42 7.08 1.75
CA TRP A 122 20.25 7.97 1.67
C TRP A 122 19.85 8.26 0.22
N GLN A 123 20.82 8.34 -0.70
CA GLN A 123 20.59 8.57 -2.14
C GLN A 123 19.81 7.41 -2.78
N PHE A 124 20.17 6.16 -2.44
CA PHE A 124 19.47 4.98 -2.93
C PHE A 124 18.01 4.99 -2.48
N MET A 125 17.76 5.25 -1.19
CA MET A 125 16.40 5.32 -0.68
C MET A 125 15.62 6.49 -1.25
N LEU A 126 16.25 7.64 -1.50
CA LEU A 126 15.60 8.75 -2.20
C LEU A 126 15.19 8.34 -3.62
N ALA A 127 16.09 7.69 -4.38
CA ALA A 127 15.78 7.18 -5.71
C ALA A 127 14.64 6.17 -5.69
N LEU A 128 14.61 5.28 -4.69
CA LEU A 128 13.51 4.31 -4.52
C LEU A 128 12.17 5.00 -4.26
N HIS A 129 12.14 6.04 -3.42
CA HIS A 129 10.93 6.82 -3.19
C HIS A 129 10.48 7.57 -4.45
N LEU A 130 11.41 8.13 -5.24
CA LEU A 130 11.07 8.75 -6.52
C LEU A 130 10.49 7.75 -7.50
N ALA A 131 11.10 6.55 -7.62
CA ALA A 131 10.56 5.47 -8.43
C ALA A 131 9.14 5.07 -7.99
N TRP A 132 8.90 5.03 -6.68
CA TRP A 132 7.58 4.74 -6.13
C TRP A 132 6.54 5.80 -6.50
N LEU A 133 6.88 7.09 -6.41
CA LEU A 133 6.01 8.20 -6.81
C LEU A 133 5.69 8.18 -8.32
N ILE A 134 6.65 7.76 -9.16
CA ILE A 134 6.43 7.57 -10.60
C ILE A 134 5.38 6.47 -10.83
N ILE A 135 5.52 5.32 -10.18
CA ILE A 135 4.55 4.21 -10.28
C ILE A 135 3.15 4.67 -9.87
N LEU A 136 3.03 5.41 -8.76
CA LEU A 136 1.73 5.94 -8.29
C LEU A 136 1.12 6.94 -9.26
N THR A 137 1.95 7.77 -9.90
CA THR A 137 1.51 8.72 -10.93
C THR A 137 0.95 7.98 -12.14
N LEU A 138 1.66 6.96 -12.64
CA LEU A 138 1.21 6.13 -13.76
C LEU A 138 -0.09 5.37 -13.43
N PHE A 139 -0.15 4.77 -12.26
CA PHE A 139 -1.37 4.14 -11.73
C PHE A 139 -2.55 5.11 -11.71
N THR A 140 -2.36 6.32 -11.15
CA THR A 140 -3.43 7.32 -11.01
C THR A 140 -3.94 7.79 -12.37
N ARG A 141 -3.03 8.09 -13.32
CA ARG A 141 -3.39 8.53 -14.67
C ARG A 141 -4.23 7.49 -15.39
N LEU A 142 -3.83 6.22 -15.32
CA LEU A 142 -4.57 5.12 -15.96
C LEU A 142 -5.88 4.80 -15.25
N ASP A 143 -5.94 4.89 -13.92
CA ASP A 143 -7.19 4.71 -13.16
C ASP A 143 -8.24 5.75 -13.57
N ILE A 144 -7.84 7.02 -13.66
CA ILE A 144 -8.73 8.12 -14.09
C ILE A 144 -9.14 7.94 -15.55
N LYS A 145 -8.21 7.59 -16.44
CA LYS A 145 -8.52 7.35 -17.87
C LYS A 145 -9.54 6.22 -18.02
N ASN A 146 -9.32 5.08 -17.36
CA ASN A 146 -10.22 3.93 -17.45
C ASN A 146 -11.61 4.24 -16.89
N LYS A 147 -11.70 5.07 -15.84
CA LYS A 147 -12.99 5.55 -15.30
C LYS A 147 -13.74 6.46 -16.27
N LYS A 148 -13.03 7.34 -16.98
CA LYS A 148 -13.64 8.21 -18.00
C LYS A 148 -14.21 7.38 -19.17
N LEU A 149 -13.43 6.44 -19.71
CA LEU A 149 -13.87 5.56 -20.79
C LEU A 149 -15.09 4.73 -20.39
N ALA A 150 -15.06 4.10 -19.21
CA ALA A 150 -16.21 3.33 -18.74
C ALA A 150 -17.49 4.17 -18.57
N LYS A 151 -17.34 5.45 -18.22
CA LYS A 151 -18.47 6.39 -18.12
C LYS A 151 -19.00 6.77 -19.51
N GLU A 152 -18.11 7.02 -20.47
CA GLU A 152 -18.50 7.30 -21.86
C GLU A 152 -19.24 6.11 -22.49
N ASP A 153 -18.72 4.89 -22.34
CA ASP A 153 -19.36 3.66 -22.84
C ASP A 153 -20.76 3.45 -22.25
N SER A 154 -20.96 3.75 -20.96
CA SER A 154 -22.27 3.63 -20.30
C SER A 154 -23.31 4.67 -20.73
N ASN A 155 -22.89 5.74 -21.40
CA ASN A 155 -23.77 6.81 -21.90
C ASN A 155 -24.11 6.65 -23.39
N LEU A 156 -23.62 5.61 -24.06
CA LEU A 156 -24.00 5.31 -25.43
C LEU A 156 -25.43 4.71 -25.46
N PRO A 157 -26.30 5.17 -26.37
CA PRO A 157 -27.71 4.77 -26.45
C PRO A 157 -27.91 3.32 -26.89
#